data_AF-A0A3T0SBN1-F1
#
_entry.id   AF-A0A3T0SBN1-F1
#
_cell.length_a   1.000
_cell.length_b   1.000
_cell.length_c   1.000
_cell.angle_alpha   90.00
_cell.angle_beta   90.00
_cell.angle_gamma   90.00
#
_symmetry.space_group_name_H-M   'P 1'
#
loop_
_entity.id
_entity.type
_entity.pdbx_description
1 polymer ?
#
loop_
_entity_poly.entity_id
_entity_poly.type
_entity_poly.pdbx_seq_one_letter_code
_entity_poly.pdbx_strand_id
1 'polypeptide(L)'
;MRIALFSLLLVLMAPAMAQIYKYTDDKGNTVFTNQPPEGVEANAVDLPPANTVDIKMPAAPPPLANEQSSGERQQPYRSVAIGGIPDEQALRANSGTFIVNAQLDPPLKQGHQLRFLLDGVPQAEPSSATALQLINVDRGTHLLEVQVLSGGQVVQQAEEQFTVQRVHTSSPARR
;
A
#
# COMPACT_ATOMS: atom_id res chain seq x y z
N MET A 1 28.96 -28.01 52.80
CA MET A 1 29.79 -26.89 52.30
C MET A 1 29.37 -26.35 50.92
N ARG A 2 28.78 -27.15 50.01
CA ARG A 2 28.31 -26.65 48.69
C ARG A 2 27.08 -25.73 48.75
N ILE A 3 26.14 -25.98 49.67
CA ILE A 3 24.91 -25.18 49.78
C ILE A 3 25.23 -23.76 50.30
N ALA A 4 26.12 -23.63 51.28
CA ALA A 4 26.58 -22.33 51.79
C ALA A 4 27.30 -21.49 50.72
N LEU A 5 28.01 -22.14 49.79
CA LEU A 5 28.66 -21.46 48.67
C LEU A 5 27.63 -20.91 47.66
N PHE A 6 26.54 -21.63 47.42
CA PHE A 6 25.43 -21.19 46.57
C PHE A 6 24.64 -20.04 47.21
N SER A 7 24.47 -20.04 48.53
CA SER A 7 23.82 -18.94 49.26
C SER A 7 24.63 -17.65 49.18
N LEU A 8 25.96 -17.74 49.28
CA LEU A 8 26.87 -16.59 49.18
C LEU A 8 26.92 -16.03 47.75
N LEU A 9 26.84 -16.89 46.73
CA LEU A 9 26.83 -16.46 45.32
C LEU A 9 25.56 -15.69 44.95
N LEU A 10 24.42 -16.01 45.59
CA LEU A 10 23.13 -15.38 45.28
C LEU A 10 22.99 -13.97 45.88
N VAL A 11 23.73 -13.66 46.95
CA VAL A 11 23.73 -12.32 47.59
C VAL A 11 24.54 -11.29 46.78
N LEU A 12 25.46 -11.73 45.91
CA LEU A 12 26.30 -10.83 45.10
C LEU A 12 25.61 -10.28 43.83
N MET A 13 24.40 -10.75 43.50
CA MET A 13 23.62 -10.24 42.36
C MET A 13 22.72 -9.09 42.78
N ALA A 14 23.32 -7.96 43.13
CA ALA A 14 22.58 -6.70 43.29
C ALA A 14 22.27 -6.11 41.90
N PRO A 15 21.01 -5.73 41.60
CA PRO A 15 20.68 -5.06 40.35
C PRO A 15 21.25 -3.64 40.36
N ALA A 16 22.08 -3.29 39.39
CA ALA A 16 22.55 -1.93 39.18
C ALA A 16 21.39 -1.08 38.64
N MET A 17 20.77 -0.29 39.50
CA MET A 17 19.77 0.72 39.12
C MET A 17 20.49 1.90 38.46
N ALA A 18 20.49 1.96 37.13
CA ALA A 18 20.99 3.11 36.38
C ALA A 18 19.95 4.25 36.43
N GLN A 19 20.28 5.33 37.12
CA GLN A 19 19.43 6.52 37.22
C GLN A 19 20.06 7.64 36.38
N ILE A 20 19.26 8.22 35.47
CA ILE A 20 19.69 9.27 34.54
C ILE A 20 19.23 10.63 35.10
N TYR A 21 20.16 11.56 35.28
CA TYR A 21 19.89 12.88 35.86
C TYR A 21 19.90 13.95 34.76
N LYS A 22 18.87 14.81 34.76
CA LYS A 22 18.71 15.93 33.82
C LYS A 22 18.80 17.24 34.59
N TYR A 23 19.64 18.17 34.14
CA TYR A 23 19.60 19.56 34.60
C TYR A 23 19.73 20.52 33.42
N THR A 24 19.31 21.76 33.64
CA THR A 24 19.39 22.84 32.67
C THR A 24 20.50 23.79 33.09
N ASP A 25 21.45 24.07 32.20
CA ASP A 25 22.51 25.02 32.47
C ASP A 25 22.01 26.48 32.36
N ASP A 26 22.82 27.42 32.84
CA ASP A 26 22.51 28.86 32.88
C ASP A 26 22.45 29.52 31.48
N LYS A 27 22.63 28.72 30.41
CA LYS A 27 22.47 29.13 29.00
C LYS A 27 21.22 28.52 28.36
N GLY A 28 20.37 27.85 29.14
CA GLY A 28 19.10 27.28 28.69
C GLY A 28 19.23 25.95 27.96
N ASN A 29 20.41 25.32 27.97
CA ASN A 29 20.61 24.03 27.31
C ASN A 29 20.35 22.88 28.29
N THR A 30 19.65 21.86 27.80
CA THR A 30 19.36 20.65 28.59
C THR A 30 20.50 19.66 28.45
N VAL A 31 21.16 19.32 29.56
CA VAL A 31 22.26 18.35 29.61
C VAL A 31 21.85 17.15 30.46
N PHE A 32 22.13 15.96 29.94
CA PHE A 32 21.86 14.68 30.62
C PHE A 32 23.18 14.07 31.06
N THR A 33 23.31 13.72 32.34
CA THR A 33 24.52 13.14 32.92
C THR A 33 24.19 11.91 33.76
N ASN A 34 25.13 10.95 33.78
CA ASN A 34 25.03 9.70 34.53
C ASN A 34 25.80 9.74 35.87
N GLN A 35 26.15 10.93 36.36
CA GLN A 35 26.86 11.08 37.64
C GLN A 35 26.31 12.28 38.43
N PRO A 36 26.01 12.13 39.74
CA PRO A 36 25.33 13.16 40.51
C PRO A 36 26.30 14.27 40.95
N PRO A 37 25.98 15.56 40.77
CA PRO A 37 26.58 16.63 41.54
C PRO A 37 25.87 16.76 42.91
N GLU A 38 26.65 16.88 43.97
CA GLU A 38 26.14 17.07 45.34
C GLU A 38 25.44 18.42 45.52
N GLY A 39 24.38 18.44 46.32
CA GLY A 39 23.99 19.62 47.09
C GLY A 39 22.80 20.46 46.63
N VAL A 40 21.82 19.91 45.89
CA VAL A 40 20.63 20.68 45.51
C VAL A 40 19.34 19.98 45.92
N GLU A 41 18.58 20.61 46.81
CA GLU A 41 17.23 20.19 47.17
C GLU A 41 16.30 20.37 45.96
N ALA A 42 15.78 19.26 45.44
CA ALA A 42 14.80 19.27 44.37
C ALA A 42 13.45 18.77 44.90
N ASN A 43 12.51 19.71 45.05
CA ASN A 43 11.12 19.40 45.35
C ASN A 43 10.47 18.67 44.16
N ALA A 44 9.74 17.59 44.45
CA ALA A 44 9.05 16.79 43.46
C ALA A 44 7.93 17.61 42.79
N VAL A 45 8.09 17.88 41.49
CA VAL A 45 7.03 18.45 40.66
C VAL A 45 6.22 17.28 40.11
N ASP A 46 4.96 17.20 40.55
CA ASP A 46 3.97 16.22 40.07
C ASP A 46 3.52 16.64 38.67
N LEU A 47 3.93 15.87 37.65
CA LEU A 47 3.55 16.11 36.27
C LEU A 47 2.28 15.30 35.97
N PRO A 48 1.19 15.94 35.48
CA PRO A 48 0.01 15.20 35.10
C PRO A 48 0.33 14.23 33.94
N PRO A 49 -0.35 13.08 33.86
CA PRO A 49 -0.06 12.06 32.87
C PRO A 49 -0.23 12.63 31.45
N ALA A 50 0.69 12.24 30.57
CA ALA A 50 0.65 12.64 29.17
C ALA A 50 -0.65 12.14 28.50
N ASN A 51 -1.27 12.99 27.68
CA ASN A 51 -2.39 12.58 26.84
C ASN A 51 -1.91 11.56 25.81
N THR A 52 -2.15 10.29 26.09
CA THR A 52 -1.94 9.21 25.13
C THR A 52 -3.20 9.07 24.29
N VAL A 53 -3.08 9.25 22.98
CA VAL A 53 -4.15 8.92 22.04
C VAL A 53 -3.96 7.45 21.66
N ASP A 54 -4.97 6.62 21.89
CA ASP A 54 -4.99 5.22 21.45
C ASP A 54 -5.03 5.20 19.92
N ILE A 55 -3.88 5.01 19.28
CA ILE A 55 -3.80 4.81 17.83
C ILE A 55 -4.33 3.41 17.56
N LYS A 56 -5.64 3.30 17.28
CA LYS A 56 -6.19 2.10 16.68
C LYS A 56 -5.49 1.88 15.35
N MET A 57 -4.69 0.84 15.26
CA MET A 57 -4.14 0.34 14.00
C MET A 57 -5.32 0.09 13.06
N PRO A 58 -5.41 0.78 11.90
CA PRO A 58 -6.38 0.43 10.87
C PRO A 58 -6.32 -1.07 10.62
N ALA A 59 -7.49 -1.72 10.66
CA ALA A 59 -7.60 -3.12 10.28
C ALA A 59 -7.01 -3.28 8.88
N ALA A 60 -6.24 -4.36 8.68
CA ALA A 60 -5.74 -4.71 7.37
C ALA A 60 -6.90 -4.65 6.37
N PRO A 61 -6.70 -4.05 5.18
CA PRO A 61 -7.75 -4.02 4.17
C PRO A 61 -8.22 -5.46 3.93
N PRO A 62 -9.53 -5.68 3.77
CA PRO A 62 -10.02 -7.00 3.44
C PRO A 62 -9.27 -7.50 2.20
N PRO A 63 -8.90 -8.79 2.15
CA PRO A 63 -8.39 -9.35 0.90
C PRO A 63 -9.38 -8.98 -0.20
N LEU A 64 -8.86 -8.44 -1.31
CA LEU A 64 -9.64 -8.17 -2.52
C LEU A 64 -10.56 -9.37 -2.71
N ALA A 65 -11.87 -9.10 -2.68
CA ALA A 65 -12.84 -10.13 -2.93
C ALA A 65 -12.55 -10.65 -4.34
N ASN A 66 -11.86 -11.80 -4.44
CA ASN A 66 -12.08 -12.66 -5.58
C ASN A 66 -13.59 -12.85 -5.58
N GLU A 67 -14.25 -12.31 -6.60
CA GLU A 67 -15.66 -12.53 -6.86
C GLU A 67 -15.90 -14.03 -6.85
N GLN A 68 -16.31 -14.52 -5.68
CA GLN A 68 -16.79 -15.86 -5.49
C GLN A 68 -18.24 -15.84 -5.94
N SER A 69 -18.41 -15.67 -7.25
CA SER A 69 -19.69 -15.72 -7.93
C SER A 69 -20.09 -17.19 -8.09
N SER A 70 -20.74 -17.69 -7.04
CA SER A 70 -21.90 -18.58 -7.06
C SER A 70 -22.13 -19.42 -8.33
N GLY A 71 -21.97 -20.74 -8.15
CA GLY A 71 -22.36 -21.79 -9.10
C GLY A 71 -21.15 -22.36 -9.81
N GLU A 72 -20.92 -23.67 -9.68
CA GLU A 72 -19.98 -24.46 -10.49
C GLU A 72 -20.40 -24.44 -11.97
N ARG A 73 -20.35 -23.28 -12.62
CA ARG A 73 -20.17 -23.21 -14.07
C ARG A 73 -18.69 -23.39 -14.28
N GLN A 74 -18.32 -24.42 -15.04
CA GLN A 74 -16.95 -24.57 -15.52
C GLN A 74 -16.56 -23.27 -16.23
N GLN A 75 -15.70 -22.48 -15.59
CA GLN A 75 -15.23 -21.23 -16.18
C GLN A 75 -14.49 -21.59 -17.48
N PRO A 76 -14.80 -20.91 -18.59
CA PRO A 76 -14.22 -21.27 -19.88
C PRO A 76 -12.71 -21.02 -19.93
N TYR A 77 -12.20 -20.14 -19.06
CA TYR A 77 -10.78 -19.82 -18.92
C TYR A 77 -10.31 -20.06 -17.49
N ARG A 78 -9.07 -20.55 -17.37
CA ARG A 78 -8.38 -20.73 -16.09
C ARG A 78 -7.92 -19.39 -15.52
N SER A 79 -7.44 -18.50 -16.40
CA SER A 79 -7.08 -17.14 -16.03
C SER A 79 -7.50 -16.15 -17.10
N VAL A 80 -7.90 -14.97 -16.63
CA VAL A 80 -8.07 -13.75 -17.42
C VAL A 80 -7.36 -12.66 -16.63
N ALA A 81 -6.41 -11.98 -17.25
CA ALA A 81 -5.67 -10.88 -16.65
C ALA A 81 -5.51 -9.75 -17.66
N ILE A 82 -5.30 -8.55 -17.14
CA ILE A 82 -5.02 -7.36 -17.93
C ILE A 82 -3.50 -7.15 -17.91
N GLY A 83 -2.97 -6.69 -19.02
CA GLY A 83 -1.57 -6.33 -19.15
C GLY A 83 -1.39 -5.18 -20.12
N GLY A 84 -0.14 -4.75 -20.30
CA GLY A 84 0.18 -3.60 -21.14
C GLY A 84 -0.12 -2.25 -20.48
N ILE A 85 -0.61 -2.24 -19.23
CA ILE A 85 -0.69 -1.01 -18.43
C ILE A 85 0.75 -0.56 -18.12
N PRO A 86 1.18 0.62 -18.60
CA PRO A 86 2.51 1.13 -18.31
C PRO A 86 2.65 1.48 -16.82
N ASP A 87 3.88 1.55 -16.36
CA ASP A 87 4.17 2.09 -15.03
C ASP A 87 3.77 3.57 -14.92
N GLU A 88 3.66 4.06 -13.68
CA GLU A 88 3.20 5.42 -13.40
C GLU A 88 4.05 6.50 -14.09
N GLN A 89 5.36 6.23 -14.26
CA GLN A 89 6.29 7.12 -14.93
C GLN A 89 6.02 7.21 -16.43
N ALA A 90 5.77 6.09 -17.12
CA ALA A 90 5.45 6.09 -18.54
C ALA A 90 4.06 6.66 -18.84
N LEU A 91 3.07 6.42 -17.98
CA LEU A 91 1.74 7.03 -18.13
C LEU A 91 1.78 8.56 -18.13
N ARG A 92 2.70 9.15 -17.34
CA ARG A 92 2.92 10.60 -17.32
C ARG A 92 3.49 11.15 -18.63
N ALA A 93 4.33 10.38 -19.33
CA ALA A 93 5.01 10.83 -20.55
C ALA A 93 4.15 10.67 -21.82
N ASN A 94 3.25 9.69 -21.84
CA ASN A 94 2.53 9.28 -23.05
C ASN A 94 1.16 9.95 -23.26
N SER A 95 0.85 11.04 -22.51
CA SER A 95 -0.43 11.77 -22.63
C SER A 95 -1.67 10.86 -22.50
N GLY A 96 -1.57 9.78 -21.71
CA GLY A 96 -2.67 8.81 -21.56
C GLY A 96 -2.95 7.95 -22.79
N THR A 97 -2.00 7.82 -23.73
CA THR A 97 -2.12 6.92 -24.90
C THR A 97 -1.21 5.72 -24.75
N PHE A 98 -1.76 4.52 -24.70
CA PHE A 98 -1.01 3.28 -24.54
C PHE A 98 -1.83 2.07 -25.01
N ILE A 99 -1.18 0.92 -25.18
CA ILE A 99 -1.84 -0.32 -25.62
C ILE A 99 -1.97 -1.25 -24.42
N VAL A 100 -3.20 -1.71 -24.18
CA VAL A 100 -3.51 -2.74 -23.19
C VAL A 100 -3.83 -4.05 -23.87
N ASN A 101 -3.62 -5.15 -23.17
CA ASN A 101 -3.90 -6.48 -23.69
C ASN A 101 -4.52 -7.40 -22.65
N ALA A 102 -5.47 -8.21 -23.10
CA ALA A 102 -6.04 -9.31 -22.34
C ALA A 102 -5.12 -10.53 -22.43
N GLN A 103 -4.76 -11.08 -21.28
CA GLN A 103 -3.98 -12.30 -21.14
C GLN A 103 -4.94 -13.41 -20.68
N LEU A 104 -5.13 -14.43 -21.52
CA LEU A 104 -6.04 -15.54 -21.23
C LEU A 104 -5.29 -16.87 -21.27
N ASP A 105 -5.58 -17.75 -20.31
CA ASP A 105 -5.19 -19.15 -20.37
C ASP A 105 -6.45 -20.05 -20.26
N PRO A 106 -6.80 -20.85 -21.29
CA PRO A 106 -6.20 -20.91 -22.63
C PRO A 106 -6.46 -19.64 -23.45
N PRO A 107 -5.89 -19.50 -24.68
CA PRO A 107 -6.23 -18.41 -25.58
C PRO A 107 -7.73 -18.30 -25.86
N LEU A 108 -8.16 -17.11 -26.31
CA LEU A 108 -9.57 -16.83 -26.60
C LEU A 108 -10.20 -17.91 -27.49
N LYS A 109 -11.19 -18.63 -26.96
CA LYS A 109 -11.93 -19.68 -27.68
C LYS A 109 -12.66 -19.10 -28.89
N GLN A 110 -12.84 -19.92 -29.93
CA GLN A 110 -13.61 -19.52 -31.10
C GLN A 110 -15.07 -19.23 -30.73
N GLY A 111 -15.63 -18.18 -31.33
CA GLY A 111 -16.98 -17.69 -31.03
C GLY A 111 -17.09 -16.83 -29.78
N HIS A 112 -16.02 -16.71 -28.98
CA HIS A 112 -15.96 -15.75 -27.89
C HIS A 112 -15.43 -14.41 -28.38
N GLN A 113 -15.82 -13.34 -27.70
CA GLN A 113 -15.40 -11.97 -27.97
C GLN A 113 -14.90 -11.32 -26.68
N LEU A 114 -14.08 -10.29 -26.82
CA LEU A 114 -13.61 -9.44 -25.76
C LEU A 114 -14.25 -8.06 -25.89
N ARG A 115 -14.62 -7.49 -24.74
CA ARG A 115 -15.00 -6.09 -24.61
C ARG A 115 -14.12 -5.45 -23.56
N PHE A 116 -13.49 -4.35 -23.93
CA PHE A 116 -12.71 -3.50 -23.03
C PHE A 116 -13.57 -2.33 -22.59
N LEU A 117 -13.64 -2.09 -21.28
CA LEU A 117 -14.34 -0.95 -20.70
C LEU A 117 -13.36 -0.12 -19.88
N LEU A 118 -13.45 1.20 -20.02
CA LEU A 118 -12.75 2.14 -19.17
C LEU A 118 -13.80 2.87 -18.34
N ASP A 119 -13.75 2.71 -17.02
CA ASP A 119 -14.75 3.26 -16.08
C ASP A 119 -16.19 2.88 -16.45
N GLY A 120 -16.39 1.64 -16.91
CA GLY A 120 -17.67 1.12 -17.36
C GLY A 120 -18.10 1.57 -18.77
N VAL A 121 -17.29 2.37 -19.47
CA VAL A 121 -17.56 2.81 -20.85
C VAL A 121 -16.83 1.91 -21.86
N PRO A 122 -17.55 1.20 -22.76
CA PRO A 122 -16.93 0.40 -23.80
C PRO A 122 -16.04 1.25 -24.71
N GLN A 123 -14.80 0.83 -24.90
CA GLN A 123 -13.81 1.56 -25.71
C GLN A 123 -13.80 1.12 -27.18
N ALA A 124 -14.35 -0.06 -27.47
CA ALA A 124 -14.49 -0.61 -28.81
C ALA A 124 -15.66 -1.61 -28.85
N GLU A 125 -16.12 -1.93 -30.08
CA GLU A 125 -17.08 -3.01 -30.30
C GLU A 125 -16.49 -4.38 -29.88
N PRO A 126 -17.32 -5.30 -29.33
CA PRO A 126 -16.88 -6.64 -28.98
C PRO A 126 -16.21 -7.36 -30.16
N SER A 127 -14.98 -7.83 -29.97
CA SER A 127 -14.22 -8.47 -31.04
C SER A 127 -13.30 -9.58 -30.53
N SER A 128 -12.67 -10.34 -31.42
CA SER A 128 -11.64 -11.33 -31.03
C SER A 128 -10.27 -10.71 -30.76
N ALA A 129 -10.13 -9.38 -30.85
CA ALA A 129 -8.88 -8.69 -30.59
C ALA A 129 -8.55 -8.74 -29.09
N THR A 130 -7.36 -9.23 -28.76
CA THR A 130 -6.87 -9.30 -27.38
C THR A 130 -6.09 -8.06 -26.97
N ALA A 131 -5.93 -7.08 -27.85
CA ALA A 131 -5.25 -5.83 -27.55
C ALA A 131 -6.10 -4.64 -28.01
N LEU A 132 -6.02 -3.55 -27.25
CA LEU A 132 -6.70 -2.30 -27.53
C LEU A 132 -5.78 -1.13 -27.24
N GLN A 133 -5.74 -0.15 -28.15
CA GLN A 133 -5.11 1.12 -27.87
C GLN A 133 -6.10 2.05 -27.15
N LEU A 134 -5.77 2.44 -25.93
CA LEU A 134 -6.42 3.54 -25.25
C LEU A 134 -5.77 4.84 -25.71
N ILE A 135 -6.59 5.84 -26.01
CA ILE A 135 -6.14 7.11 -26.58
C ILE A 135 -6.63 8.24 -25.70
N ASN A 136 -5.70 9.11 -25.31
CA ASN A 136 -5.99 10.32 -24.54
C ASN A 136 -6.84 10.06 -23.29
N VAL A 137 -6.50 9.02 -22.53
CA VAL A 137 -7.11 8.76 -21.22
C VAL A 137 -6.90 9.98 -20.34
N ASP A 138 -7.97 10.43 -19.70
CA ASP A 138 -7.95 11.61 -18.84
C ASP A 138 -7.03 11.42 -17.64
N ARG A 139 -6.73 12.52 -16.93
CA ARG A 139 -5.98 12.43 -15.68
C ARG A 139 -6.87 11.90 -14.57
N GLY A 140 -6.28 11.13 -13.66
CA GLY A 140 -6.98 10.59 -12.52
C GLY A 140 -6.79 9.08 -12.43
N THR A 141 -7.62 8.47 -11.59
CA THR A 141 -7.62 7.03 -11.39
C THR A 141 -8.75 6.43 -12.20
N HIS A 142 -8.42 5.40 -12.97
CA HIS A 142 -9.31 4.73 -13.88
C HIS A 142 -9.36 3.24 -13.58
N LEU A 143 -10.50 2.61 -13.87
CA LEU A 143 -10.69 1.17 -13.81
C LEU A 143 -10.81 0.63 -15.23
N LEU A 144 -9.88 -0.23 -15.61
CA LEU A 144 -9.95 -0.97 -16.86
C LEU A 144 -10.57 -2.34 -16.59
N GLU A 145 -11.59 -2.68 -17.36
CA GLU A 145 -12.26 -3.97 -17.30
C GLU A 145 -12.15 -4.68 -18.66
N VAL A 146 -11.90 -5.98 -18.62
CA VAL A 146 -11.94 -6.86 -19.79
C VAL A 146 -13.00 -7.93 -19.55
N GLN A 147 -14.07 -7.88 -20.34
CA GLN A 147 -15.14 -8.88 -20.32
C GLN A 147 -14.95 -9.87 -21.46
N VAL A 148 -15.04 -11.17 -21.15
CA VAL A 148 -15.16 -12.23 -22.13
C VAL A 148 -16.64 -12.53 -22.36
N LEU A 149 -17.06 -12.44 -23.61
CA LEU A 149 -18.43 -12.61 -24.07
C LEU A 149 -18.57 -13.92 -24.84
N SER A 150 -19.63 -14.68 -24.56
CA SER A 150 -20.06 -15.84 -25.35
C SER A 150 -21.52 -15.64 -25.76
N GLY A 151 -21.79 -15.51 -27.06
CA GLY A 151 -23.14 -15.21 -27.55
C GLY A 151 -23.73 -13.91 -26.99
N GLY A 152 -22.88 -12.91 -26.67
CA GLY A 152 -23.30 -11.63 -26.07
C GLY A 152 -23.45 -11.64 -24.55
N GLN A 153 -23.29 -12.78 -23.88
CA GLN A 153 -23.32 -12.88 -22.42
C GLN A 153 -21.90 -12.86 -21.83
N VAL A 154 -21.69 -12.11 -20.75
CA VAL A 154 -20.42 -12.10 -20.03
C VAL A 154 -20.24 -13.44 -19.34
N VAL A 155 -19.18 -14.17 -19.69
CA VAL A 155 -18.84 -15.48 -19.11
C VAL A 155 -17.69 -15.39 -18.11
N GLN A 156 -16.85 -14.35 -18.22
CA GLN A 156 -15.73 -14.08 -17.33
C GLN A 156 -15.30 -12.63 -17.47
N GLN A 157 -14.72 -12.05 -16.43
CA GLN A 157 -14.21 -10.69 -16.44
C GLN A 157 -12.92 -10.58 -15.60
N ALA A 158 -12.15 -9.55 -15.88
CA ALA A 158 -11.01 -9.13 -15.07
C ALA A 158 -10.98 -7.59 -15.02
N GLU A 159 -10.48 -7.04 -13.92
CA GLU A 159 -10.42 -5.61 -13.67
C GLU A 159 -9.04 -5.22 -13.17
N GLU A 160 -8.55 -4.05 -13.59
CA GLU A 160 -7.28 -3.50 -13.14
C GLU A 160 -7.36 -1.97 -13.05
N GLN A 161 -6.93 -1.43 -11.92
CA GLN A 161 -6.96 0.00 -11.63
C GLN A 161 -5.60 0.63 -11.94
N PHE A 162 -5.60 1.78 -12.61
CA PHE A 162 -4.37 2.53 -12.91
C PHE A 162 -4.59 4.03 -12.77
N THR A 163 -3.49 4.79 -12.64
CA THR A 163 -3.55 6.25 -12.45
C THR A 163 -2.75 6.99 -13.50
N VAL A 164 -3.39 7.96 -14.17
CA VAL A 164 -2.80 8.83 -15.17
C VAL A 164 -2.53 10.21 -14.56
N GLN A 165 -1.30 10.71 -14.71
CA GLN A 165 -0.91 12.02 -14.21
C GLN A 165 -0.45 12.93 -15.37
N ARG A 166 -0.94 14.17 -15.42
CA ARG A 166 -0.46 15.18 -16.38
C ARG A 166 0.41 16.20 -15.68
N VAL A 167 1.67 16.31 -16.08
CA VAL A 167 2.53 17.42 -15.63
C VAL A 167 2.24 18.65 -16.46
N HIS A 168 1.87 19.74 -15.80
CA HIS A 168 1.71 21.03 -16.45
C HIS A 168 3.10 21.67 -16.60
N THR A 169 3.61 21.76 -17.82
CA THR A 169 4.96 22.30 -18.07
C THR A 169 5.01 23.83 -18.16
N SER A 170 3.88 24.53 -17.99
CA SER A 170 3.83 26.00 -18.12
C SER A 170 4.04 26.78 -16.80
N SER A 171 4.81 26.27 -15.86
CA SER A 171 5.14 27.03 -14.64
C SER A 171 6.07 28.21 -14.98
N PRO A 172 5.69 29.48 -14.70
CA PRO A 172 6.52 30.67 -14.99
C PRO A 172 7.80 30.77 -14.16
N ALA A 173 8.03 29.86 -13.21
CA ALA A 173 9.12 29.91 -12.23
C ALA A 173 10.51 29.53 -12.78
N ARG A 174 10.69 29.53 -14.11
CA ARG A 174 12.00 29.49 -14.77
C ARG A 174 12.06 30.60 -15.81
N ARG A 175 12.19 31.84 -15.35
CA ARG A 175 12.74 32.92 -16.16
C ARG A 175 13.71 33.72 -15.33
#